data_AF-A0A9E2R983-F1
#
_entry.id   AF-A0A9E2R983-F1
#
_cell.length_a   1.000
_cell.length_b   1.000
_cell.length_c   1.000
_cell.angle_alpha   90.00
_cell.angle_beta   90.00
_cell.angle_gamma   90.00
#
_symmetry.space_group_name_H-M   'P 1'
#
loop_
_entity.id
_entity.type
_entity.pdbx_description
1 polymer ?
#
loop_
_entity_poly.entity_id
_entity_poly.type
_entity_poly.pdbx_seq_one_letter_code
_entity_poly.pdbx_strand_id
1 'polypeptide(L)'
;MMILLPLLGVWACFMVVLWAKRGDGRRDLRRCPRCWYSMDGQAGLKCPECGYAARIESELFQPRSHRGVFRAGLVVMVMTAAAWMWMVIPGAWTNKVPRFALRIALNMAEPYRGVPRTRTEIDQSVPNRQWMTSEVAWSRVLWQQQVNNVMRQWADAVMEKSGPITAEELPHLVELANLANESYVQTGGLAHGEGWISDVVKMDVARVRANSSDPWVKLRAEWVLSDLQYVGGDYSHRMDWGVIPEEVLQMSLAHSDTNVRLYGVDRVGVAARLKLMTPRKTQFPQVGDLVRQMAASDPDLGVRRRAKDVVSYMEAFNIK
;
A
#
# COMPACT_ATOMS: atom_id res chain seq x y z
N MET A 1 -19.30 -31.36 -8.17
CA MET A 1 -20.50 -31.30 -7.29
C MET A 1 -20.31 -30.44 -6.03
N MET A 2 -19.10 -30.37 -5.44
CA MET A 2 -18.83 -29.63 -4.18
C MET A 2 -19.06 -28.11 -4.21
N ILE A 3 -19.10 -27.47 -5.38
CA ILE A 3 -19.26 -26.00 -5.53
C ILE A 3 -20.74 -25.57 -5.58
N LEU A 4 -21.66 -26.45 -5.98
CA LEU A 4 -23.07 -26.07 -6.23
C LEU A 4 -23.87 -25.87 -4.93
N LEU A 5 -23.61 -26.69 -3.91
CA LEU A 5 -24.32 -26.64 -2.63
C LEU A 5 -24.23 -25.28 -1.91
N PRO A 6 -23.03 -24.67 -1.75
CA PRO A 6 -22.92 -23.36 -1.09
C PRO A 6 -23.51 -22.21 -1.92
N LEU A 7 -23.47 -22.29 -3.26
CA LEU A 7 -24.14 -21.31 -4.13
C LEU A 7 -25.64 -21.31 -3.89
N LEU A 8 -26.26 -22.50 -3.78
CA LEU A 8 -27.68 -22.62 -3.43
C LEU A 8 -27.98 -22.04 -2.04
N GLY A 9 -27.09 -22.27 -1.06
CA GLY A 9 -27.22 -21.72 0.28
C GLY A 9 -27.18 -20.18 0.31
N VAL A 10 -26.23 -19.57 -0.39
CA VAL A 10 -26.14 -18.10 -0.51
C VAL A 10 -27.37 -17.53 -1.23
N TRP A 11 -27.84 -18.20 -2.28
CA TRP A 11 -29.02 -17.77 -3.03
C TRP A 11 -30.31 -17.85 -2.19
N ALA A 12 -30.46 -18.92 -1.40
CA ALA A 12 -31.56 -19.05 -0.44
C ALA A 12 -31.52 -17.93 0.62
N CYS A 13 -30.35 -17.63 1.19
CA CYS A 13 -30.19 -16.52 2.15
C CYS A 13 -30.53 -15.18 1.50
N PHE A 14 -30.07 -14.95 0.26
CA PHE A 14 -30.39 -13.74 -0.49
C PHE A 14 -31.90 -13.58 -0.69
N MET A 15 -32.61 -14.66 -1.04
CA MET A 15 -34.07 -14.63 -1.17
C MET A 15 -34.79 -14.32 0.15
N VAL A 16 -34.33 -14.88 1.27
CA VAL A 16 -34.86 -14.56 2.60
C VAL A 16 -34.64 -13.09 2.96
N VAL A 17 -33.45 -12.54 2.67
CA VAL A 17 -33.13 -11.13 2.91
C VAL A 17 -34.00 -10.21 2.05
N LEU A 18 -34.20 -10.54 0.77
CA LEU A 18 -35.08 -9.79 -0.12
C LEU A 18 -36.54 -9.84 0.34
N TRP A 19 -37.02 -11.01 0.75
CA TRP A 19 -38.37 -11.16 1.31
C TRP A 19 -38.55 -10.35 2.59
N ALA A 20 -37.60 -10.43 3.53
CA ALA A 20 -37.63 -9.69 4.78
C ALA A 20 -37.58 -8.17 4.57
N LYS A 21 -36.89 -7.71 3.52
CA LYS A 21 -36.82 -6.29 3.12
C LYS A 21 -38.10 -5.80 2.44
N ARG A 22 -38.64 -6.58 1.49
CA ARG A 22 -39.84 -6.21 0.74
C ARG A 22 -41.08 -6.23 1.63
N GLY A 23 -41.08 -7.07 2.67
CA GLY A 23 -42.22 -7.28 3.54
C GLY A 23 -43.38 -7.92 2.77
N ASP A 24 -44.55 -7.95 3.39
CA ASP A 24 -45.78 -8.30 2.66
C ASP A 24 -46.15 -7.16 1.69
N GLY A 25 -46.33 -7.50 0.42
CA GLY A 25 -46.49 -6.54 -0.67
C GLY A 25 -47.89 -5.93 -0.76
N ARG A 26 -48.87 -6.41 0.02
CA ARG A 26 -50.24 -5.90 0.03
C ARG A 26 -50.33 -4.55 0.74
N ARG A 27 -50.30 -3.48 -0.04
CA ARG A 27 -50.45 -2.08 0.41
C ARG A 27 -51.91 -1.60 0.43
N ASP A 28 -52.82 -2.45 -0.02
CA ASP A 28 -54.25 -2.20 -0.18
C ASP A 28 -55.05 -2.48 1.09
N LEU A 29 -54.49 -3.21 2.05
CA LEU A 29 -55.16 -3.59 3.29
C LEU A 29 -54.74 -2.70 4.47
N ARG A 30 -55.71 -2.18 5.23
CA ARG A 30 -55.43 -1.46 6.49
C ARG A 30 -55.04 -2.48 7.55
N ARG A 31 -53.78 -2.48 8.00
CA ARG A 31 -53.31 -3.39 9.06
C ARG A 31 -52.50 -2.64 10.11
N CYS A 32 -52.60 -3.08 11.36
CA CYS A 32 -51.75 -2.52 12.40
C CYS A 32 -50.27 -2.90 12.18
N PRO A 33 -49.30 -1.96 12.17
CA PRO A 33 -47.89 -2.27 11.89
C PRO A 33 -47.21 -3.12 12.98
N ARG A 34 -47.80 -3.19 14.18
CA ARG A 34 -47.26 -3.93 15.33
C ARG A 34 -47.74 -5.39 15.40
N CYS A 35 -49.05 -5.62 15.53
CA CYS A 35 -49.64 -6.96 15.63
C CYS A 35 -50.14 -7.54 14.31
N TRP A 36 -50.24 -6.73 13.25
CA TRP A 36 -50.71 -7.12 11.92
C TRP A 36 -52.19 -7.50 11.80
N TYR A 37 -52.99 -7.14 12.81
CA TYR A 37 -54.45 -7.27 12.79
C TYR A 37 -55.07 -6.41 11.68
N SER A 38 -56.10 -6.95 10.99
CA SER A 38 -56.84 -6.21 9.97
C SER A 38 -57.71 -5.13 10.61
N MET A 39 -57.57 -3.90 10.13
CA MET A 39 -58.36 -2.74 10.55
C MET A 39 -59.49 -2.43 9.55
N ASP A 40 -59.82 -3.37 8.67
CA ASP A 40 -60.95 -3.22 7.74
C ASP A 40 -62.26 -3.12 8.53
N GLY A 41 -63.03 -2.06 8.27
CA GLY A 41 -64.29 -1.78 8.98
C GLY A 41 -64.16 -1.09 10.35
N GLN A 42 -62.94 -0.88 10.87
CA GLN A 42 -62.72 -0.13 12.12
C GLN A 42 -62.62 1.38 11.85
N ALA A 43 -63.51 2.15 12.48
CA ALA A 43 -63.45 3.61 12.46
C ALA A 43 -62.42 4.11 13.50
N GLY A 44 -61.24 4.55 13.03
CA GLY A 44 -60.21 5.15 13.87
C GLY A 44 -58.79 4.72 13.55
N LEU A 45 -57.82 5.27 14.28
CA LEU A 45 -56.39 5.00 14.12
C LEU A 45 -55.81 4.10 15.22
N LYS A 46 -56.61 3.69 16.20
CA LYS A 46 -56.18 2.88 17.35
C LYS A 46 -56.54 1.41 17.15
N CYS A 47 -55.53 0.54 17.15
CA CYS A 47 -55.71 -0.90 17.02
C CYS A 47 -56.43 -1.47 18.26
N PRO A 48 -57.52 -2.23 18.09
CA PRO A 48 -58.26 -2.82 19.21
C PRO A 48 -57.49 -3.93 19.93
N GLU A 49 -56.61 -4.64 19.22
CA GLU A 49 -55.88 -5.79 19.78
C GLU A 49 -54.65 -5.38 20.61
N CYS A 50 -53.76 -4.57 20.02
CA CYS A 50 -52.48 -4.25 20.66
C CYS A 50 -52.41 -2.83 21.24
N GLY A 51 -53.49 -2.05 21.08
CA GLY A 51 -53.57 -0.66 21.54
C GLY A 51 -52.69 0.33 20.78
N TYR A 52 -51.99 -0.07 19.73
CA TYR A 52 -51.16 0.83 18.92
C TYR A 52 -52.03 1.92 18.27
N ALA A 53 -51.74 3.18 18.57
CA ALA A 53 -52.39 4.33 17.95
C ALA A 53 -51.50 4.88 16.83
N ALA A 54 -51.91 4.67 15.59
CA ALA A 54 -51.25 5.27 14.42
C ALA A 54 -51.41 6.79 14.45
N ARG A 55 -50.38 7.52 14.03
CA ARG A 55 -50.43 9.00 13.98
C ARG A 55 -51.17 9.51 12.77
N ILE A 56 -51.03 8.80 11.66
CA ILE A 56 -51.61 9.09 10.35
C ILE A 56 -52.09 7.79 9.72
N GLU A 57 -53.13 7.88 8.90
CA GLU A 57 -53.74 6.72 8.27
C GLU A 57 -52.75 5.94 7.37
N SER A 58 -51.79 6.61 6.75
CA SER A 58 -50.75 5.96 5.93
C SER A 58 -49.85 5.00 6.70
N GLU A 59 -49.75 5.11 8.04
CA GLU A 59 -49.01 4.14 8.86
C GLU A 59 -49.70 2.76 8.89
N LEU A 60 -51.02 2.71 8.69
CA LEU A 60 -51.78 1.46 8.63
C LEU A 60 -51.59 0.71 7.30
N PHE A 61 -51.02 1.37 6.30
CA PHE A 61 -50.68 0.77 5.00
C PHE A 61 -49.19 0.44 4.87
N GLN A 62 -48.40 0.61 5.93
CA GLN A 62 -46.98 0.28 5.89
C GLN A 62 -46.77 -1.25 5.91
N PRO A 63 -45.97 -1.80 4.99
CA PRO A 63 -45.63 -3.21 5.01
C PRO A 63 -44.83 -3.56 6.28
N ARG A 64 -45.12 -4.73 6.86
CA ARG A 64 -44.38 -5.23 8.03
C ARG A 64 -42.93 -5.48 7.65
N SER A 65 -42.04 -4.55 8.00
CA SER A 65 -40.60 -4.77 7.80
C SER A 65 -40.07 -5.71 8.89
N HIS A 66 -39.59 -6.88 8.51
CA HIS A 66 -38.98 -7.83 9.45
C HIS A 66 -37.52 -7.44 9.72
N ARG A 67 -37.27 -6.25 10.28
CA ARG A 67 -35.90 -5.70 10.45
C ARG A 67 -34.96 -6.65 11.19
N GLY A 68 -35.47 -7.39 12.18
CA GLY A 68 -34.71 -8.43 12.89
C GLY A 68 -34.30 -9.58 11.97
N VAL A 69 -35.25 -10.15 11.22
CA VAL A 69 -35.00 -11.23 10.24
C VAL A 69 -34.08 -10.74 9.12
N PHE A 70 -34.26 -9.50 8.66
CA PHE A 70 -33.38 -8.89 7.67
C PHE A 70 -31.94 -8.79 8.18
N ARG A 71 -31.73 -8.28 9.41
CA ARG A 71 -30.39 -8.18 10.01
C ARG A 71 -29.77 -9.56 10.22
N ALA A 72 -30.52 -10.50 10.80
CA ALA A 72 -30.04 -11.87 11.02
C ALA A 72 -29.71 -12.57 9.69
N GLY A 73 -30.59 -12.47 8.69
CA GLY A 73 -30.38 -13.01 7.35
C GLY A 73 -29.16 -12.41 6.66
N LEU A 74 -28.93 -11.11 6.82
CA LEU A 74 -27.73 -10.44 6.30
C LEU A 74 -26.46 -10.99 6.96
N VAL A 75 -26.45 -11.14 8.29
CA VAL A 75 -25.31 -11.71 9.03
C VAL A 75 -25.05 -13.15 8.57
N VAL A 76 -26.08 -13.99 8.51
CA VAL A 76 -25.94 -15.38 8.04
C VAL A 76 -25.40 -15.42 6.61
N MET A 77 -25.93 -14.60 5.71
CA MET A 77 -25.47 -14.51 4.32
C MET A 77 -23.99 -14.16 4.22
N VAL A 78 -23.52 -13.16 5.00
CA VAL A 78 -22.10 -12.77 5.05
C VAL A 78 -21.23 -13.90 5.60
N MET A 79 -21.67 -14.55 6.68
CA MET A 79 -20.93 -15.67 7.28
C MET A 79 -20.82 -16.86 6.34
N THR A 80 -21.89 -17.23 5.65
CA THR A 80 -21.89 -18.32 4.66
C THR A 80 -21.01 -17.97 3.46
N ALA A 81 -21.07 -16.74 2.96
CA ALA A 81 -20.20 -16.28 1.87
C ALA A 81 -18.72 -16.32 2.27
N ALA A 82 -18.38 -15.89 3.49
CA ALA A 82 -17.02 -15.95 4.02
C ALA A 82 -16.51 -17.38 4.17
N ALA A 83 -17.33 -18.28 4.74
CA ALA A 83 -17.01 -19.70 4.87
C ALA A 83 -16.82 -20.37 3.50
N TRP A 84 -17.65 -20.03 2.52
CA TRP A 84 -17.52 -20.53 1.16
C TRP A 84 -16.23 -20.06 0.48
N MET A 85 -15.92 -18.75 0.55
CA MET A 85 -14.65 -18.22 0.06
C MET A 85 -13.46 -18.91 0.73
N TRP A 86 -13.58 -19.21 2.02
CA TRP A 86 -12.56 -19.94 2.76
C TRP A 86 -12.28 -21.34 2.20
N MET A 87 -13.32 -22.06 1.78
CA MET A 87 -13.19 -23.42 1.23
C MET A 87 -12.77 -23.45 -0.24
N VAL A 88 -13.22 -22.50 -1.06
CA VAL A 88 -13.03 -22.55 -2.52
C VAL A 88 -11.71 -21.95 -2.98
N ILE A 89 -11.22 -20.91 -2.31
CA ILE A 89 -9.98 -20.25 -2.71
C ILE A 89 -8.81 -21.02 -2.06
N PRO A 90 -7.97 -21.73 -2.83
CA PRO A 90 -6.75 -22.32 -2.30
C PRO A 90 -5.74 -21.22 -1.93
N GLY A 91 -4.85 -21.52 -0.98
CA GLY A 91 -3.78 -20.62 -0.56
C GLY A 91 -3.94 -20.05 0.85
N ALA A 92 -3.00 -19.18 1.23
CA ALA A 92 -2.97 -18.55 2.54
C ALA A 92 -4.23 -17.72 2.80
N TRP A 93 -4.64 -17.62 4.07
CA TRP A 93 -5.82 -16.84 4.47
C TRP A 93 -5.70 -15.35 4.08
N THR A 94 -4.48 -14.84 3.95
CA THR A 94 -4.18 -13.46 3.55
C THR A 94 -4.70 -13.14 2.15
N ASN A 95 -4.72 -14.12 1.23
CA ASN A 95 -5.30 -14.00 -0.11
C ASN A 95 -6.84 -14.02 -0.10
N LYS A 96 -7.46 -14.45 1.00
CA LYS A 96 -8.91 -14.58 1.15
C LYS A 96 -9.54 -13.38 1.82
N VAL A 97 -8.75 -12.58 2.53
CA VAL A 97 -9.22 -11.38 3.22
C VAL A 97 -9.24 -10.20 2.24
N PRO A 98 -10.35 -9.43 2.16
CA PRO A 98 -10.38 -8.23 1.36
C PRO A 98 -9.25 -7.27 1.73
N ARG A 99 -8.53 -6.74 0.73
CA ARG A 99 -7.31 -5.92 0.94
C ARG A 99 -7.53 -4.73 1.87
N PHE A 100 -8.70 -4.09 1.85
CA PHE A 100 -9.01 -2.97 2.75
C PHE A 100 -9.07 -3.40 4.22
N ALA A 101 -9.64 -4.58 4.51
CA ALA A 101 -9.75 -5.10 5.87
C ALA A 101 -8.37 -5.51 6.40
N LEU A 102 -7.56 -6.14 5.54
CA LEU A 102 -6.17 -6.46 5.86
C LEU A 102 -5.36 -5.19 6.15
N ARG A 103 -5.53 -4.11 5.35
CA ARG A 103 -4.89 -2.82 5.59
C ARG A 103 -5.29 -2.20 6.93
N ILE A 104 -6.57 -2.25 7.30
CA ILE A 104 -7.03 -1.76 8.60
C ILE A 104 -6.38 -2.56 9.74
N ALA A 105 -6.43 -3.90 9.65
CA ALA A 105 -5.83 -4.77 10.66
C ALA A 105 -4.32 -4.56 10.79
N LEU A 106 -3.61 -4.42 9.67
CA LEU A 106 -2.18 -4.12 9.62
C LEU A 106 -1.85 -2.77 10.24
N ASN A 107 -2.59 -1.72 9.90
CA ASN A 107 -2.39 -0.39 10.49
C ASN A 107 -2.69 -0.35 11.99
N MET A 108 -3.60 -1.19 12.48
CA MET A 108 -3.87 -1.31 13.92
C MET A 108 -2.76 -2.07 14.64
N ALA A 109 -2.23 -3.14 14.03
CA ALA A 109 -1.21 -3.99 14.64
C ALA A 109 0.19 -3.37 14.57
N GLU A 110 0.54 -2.76 13.44
CA GLU A 110 1.82 -2.10 13.19
C GLU A 110 1.58 -0.66 12.69
N PRO A 111 1.19 0.26 13.59
CA PRO A 111 0.87 1.63 13.22
C PRO A 111 2.10 2.36 12.67
N TYR A 112 1.87 3.20 11.67
CA TYR A 112 2.88 4.08 11.11
C TYR A 112 3.35 5.10 12.16
N ARG A 113 4.66 5.16 12.42
CA ARG A 113 5.26 5.99 13.49
C ARG A 113 5.70 7.39 13.04
N GLY A 114 5.52 7.75 11.77
CA GLY A 114 6.06 9.00 11.22
C GLY A 114 7.56 8.91 10.91
N VAL A 115 8.10 10.03 10.43
CA VAL A 115 9.52 10.15 10.05
C VAL A 115 10.42 10.02 11.28
N PRO A 116 11.35 9.04 11.31
CA PRO A 116 12.30 8.89 12.41
C PRO A 116 13.32 10.04 12.35
N ARG A 117 13.53 10.73 13.47
CA ARG A 117 14.42 11.91 13.58
C ARG A 117 15.74 11.60 14.28
N THR A 118 15.80 10.48 14.98
CA THR A 118 16.95 10.06 15.76
C THR A 118 17.43 8.69 15.31
N ARG A 119 18.72 8.39 15.51
CA ARG A 119 19.28 7.08 15.19
C ARG A 119 18.54 5.95 15.91
N THR A 120 18.14 6.16 17.15
CA THR A 120 17.37 5.19 17.93
C THR A 120 16.00 4.90 17.29
N GLU A 121 15.32 5.91 16.74
CA GLU A 121 14.05 5.71 16.01
C GLU A 121 14.25 4.96 14.69
N ILE A 122 15.38 5.19 14.01
CA ILE A 122 15.76 4.43 12.81
C ILE A 122 15.96 2.95 13.17
N ASP A 123 16.73 2.67 14.22
CA ASP A 123 16.99 1.31 14.69
C ASP A 123 15.68 0.59 15.10
N GLN A 124 14.72 1.32 15.68
CA GLN A 124 13.38 0.80 15.98
C GLN A 124 12.49 0.56 14.76
N SER A 125 12.83 1.16 13.63
CA SER A 125 12.11 1.02 12.36
C SER A 125 12.60 -0.18 11.55
N VAL A 126 13.71 -0.82 11.96
CA VAL A 126 14.24 -2.02 11.29
C VAL A 126 13.22 -3.17 11.38
N PRO A 127 12.77 -3.74 10.24
CA PRO A 127 11.80 -4.82 10.25
C PRO A 127 12.31 -6.07 10.99
N ASN A 128 11.42 -6.77 11.71
CA ASN A 128 11.79 -7.97 12.45
C ASN A 128 12.07 -9.15 11.50
N ARG A 129 13.35 -9.43 11.25
CA ARG A 129 13.79 -10.49 10.31
C ARG A 129 13.25 -11.89 10.65
N GLN A 130 12.95 -12.19 11.91
CA GLN A 130 12.39 -13.50 12.29
C GLN A 130 10.98 -13.72 11.73
N TRP A 131 10.25 -12.62 11.49
CA TRP A 131 8.89 -12.70 10.96
C TRP A 131 8.87 -12.97 9.45
N MET A 132 9.93 -12.59 8.74
CA MET A 132 10.08 -12.83 7.30
C MET A 132 9.97 -14.31 6.94
N THR A 133 10.65 -15.17 7.71
CA THR A 133 10.67 -16.63 7.48
C THR A 133 9.69 -17.37 8.39
N SER A 134 8.80 -16.67 9.08
CA SER A 134 7.84 -17.29 9.98
C SER A 134 6.88 -18.20 9.21
N GLU A 135 6.53 -19.36 9.77
CA GLU A 135 5.49 -20.23 9.21
C GLU A 135 4.10 -19.59 9.27
N VAL A 136 3.89 -18.69 10.24
CA VAL A 136 2.64 -17.98 10.45
C VAL A 136 2.50 -16.86 9.41
N ALA A 137 1.50 -16.98 8.53
CA ALA A 137 1.25 -16.00 7.47
C ALA A 137 1.00 -14.57 8.00
N TRP A 138 0.41 -14.43 9.20
CA TRP A 138 0.23 -13.13 9.83
C TRP A 138 1.56 -12.41 10.09
N SER A 139 2.54 -13.12 10.65
CA SER A 139 3.86 -12.56 10.94
C SER A 139 4.57 -12.10 9.67
N ARG A 140 4.48 -12.87 8.58
CA ARG A 140 5.05 -12.47 7.29
C ARG A 140 4.40 -11.19 6.75
N VAL A 141 3.08 -11.07 6.88
CA VAL A 141 2.34 -9.87 6.45
C VAL A 141 2.62 -8.66 7.35
N LEU A 142 2.79 -8.86 8.66
CA LEU A 142 3.27 -7.81 9.57
C LEU A 142 4.68 -7.33 9.18
N TRP A 143 5.57 -8.26 8.87
CA TRP A 143 6.90 -7.92 8.40
C TRP A 143 6.88 -7.09 7.11
N GLN A 144 6.02 -7.43 6.15
CA GLN A 144 5.81 -6.61 4.95
C GLN A 144 5.26 -5.22 5.26
N GLN A 145 4.36 -5.11 6.23
CA GLN A 145 3.88 -3.81 6.71
C GLN A 145 5.01 -2.99 7.33
N GLN A 146 5.94 -3.61 8.08
CA GLN A 146 7.12 -2.94 8.60
C GLN A 146 8.01 -2.42 7.47
N VAL A 147 8.30 -3.25 6.46
CA VAL A 147 9.06 -2.82 5.27
C VAL A 147 8.38 -1.64 4.57
N ASN A 148 7.05 -1.68 4.42
CA ASN A 148 6.31 -0.57 3.84
C ASN A 148 6.34 0.70 4.70
N ASN A 149 6.26 0.56 6.02
CA ASN A 149 6.39 1.68 6.94
C ASN A 149 7.76 2.34 6.77
N VAL A 150 8.85 1.57 6.68
CA VAL A 150 10.21 2.10 6.41
C VAL A 150 10.27 2.86 5.07
N MET A 151 9.70 2.30 4.01
CA MET A 151 9.64 3.00 2.71
C MET A 151 8.88 4.32 2.80
N ARG A 152 7.77 4.31 3.54
CA ARG A 152 6.96 5.51 3.76
C ARG A 152 7.70 6.53 4.63
N GLN A 153 8.41 6.10 5.66
CA GLN A 153 9.23 6.98 6.50
C GLN A 153 10.29 7.69 5.68
N TRP A 154 10.99 6.96 4.81
CA TRP A 154 11.96 7.54 3.90
C TRP A 154 11.31 8.53 2.91
N ALA A 155 10.21 8.14 2.26
CA ALA A 155 9.49 9.01 1.35
C ALA A 155 8.99 10.29 2.04
N ASP A 156 8.37 10.16 3.22
CA ASP A 156 7.87 11.28 3.99
C ASP A 156 9.04 12.19 4.46
N ALA A 157 10.19 11.62 4.82
CA ALA A 157 11.39 12.38 5.20
C ALA A 157 11.92 13.24 4.05
N VAL A 158 12.04 12.65 2.85
CA VAL A 158 12.48 13.37 1.65
C VAL A 158 11.48 14.46 1.28
N MET A 159 10.19 14.27 1.54
CA MET A 159 9.11 15.20 1.19
C MET A 159 8.74 16.18 2.31
N GLU A 160 9.31 16.07 3.52
CA GLU A 160 8.98 16.91 4.69
C GLU A 160 9.33 18.39 4.43
N LYS A 161 10.42 18.66 3.71
CA LYS A 161 10.88 20.00 3.36
C LYS A 161 10.58 20.34 1.91
N SER A 162 10.17 21.59 1.69
CA SER A 162 10.18 22.21 0.35
C SER A 162 11.54 22.88 0.11
N GLY A 163 11.95 22.98 -1.15
CA GLY A 163 13.25 23.54 -1.53
C GLY A 163 14.38 22.53 -1.72
N PRO A 164 15.60 23.02 -2.02
CA PRO A 164 16.74 22.16 -2.33
C PRO A 164 17.09 21.23 -1.16
N ILE A 165 17.65 20.06 -1.48
CA ILE A 165 18.24 19.18 -0.48
C ILE A 165 19.50 19.86 0.03
N THR A 166 19.66 19.93 1.35
CA THR A 166 20.83 20.56 1.97
C THR A 166 21.90 19.52 2.28
N ALA A 167 23.17 19.93 2.32
CA ALA A 167 24.26 19.03 2.72
C ALA A 167 24.07 18.47 4.15
N GLU A 168 23.43 19.22 5.04
CA GLU A 168 23.15 18.77 6.41
C GLU A 168 22.05 17.70 6.48
N GLU A 169 21.06 17.78 5.58
CA GLU A 169 19.93 16.85 5.51
C GLU A 169 20.31 15.52 4.82
N LEU A 170 21.22 15.59 3.84
CA LEU A 170 21.53 14.48 2.95
C LEU A 170 22.00 13.21 3.68
N PRO A 171 22.89 13.24 4.69
CA PRO A 171 23.31 12.04 5.42
C PRO A 171 22.14 11.25 6.02
N HIS A 172 21.20 11.97 6.66
CA HIS A 172 20.04 11.35 7.28
C HIS A 172 19.10 10.73 6.24
N LEU A 173 18.85 11.42 5.12
CA LEU A 173 18.02 10.89 4.05
C LEU A 173 18.64 9.66 3.38
N VAL A 174 19.96 9.65 3.19
CA VAL A 174 20.70 8.50 2.64
C VAL A 174 20.62 7.30 3.58
N GLU A 175 20.73 7.52 4.88
CA GLU A 175 20.57 6.45 5.87
C GLU A 175 19.18 5.80 5.78
N LEU A 176 18.12 6.61 5.68
CA LEU A 176 16.75 6.10 5.49
C LEU A 176 16.57 5.41 4.12
N ALA A 177 17.17 5.94 3.06
CA ALA A 177 17.15 5.33 1.73
C ALA A 177 17.81 3.94 1.75
N ASN A 178 18.96 3.82 2.41
CA ASN A 178 19.66 2.55 2.58
C ASN A 178 18.83 1.56 3.39
N LEU A 179 18.24 1.98 4.51
CA LEU A 179 17.37 1.12 5.31
C LEU A 179 16.15 0.62 4.52
N ALA A 180 15.50 1.51 3.75
CA ALA A 180 14.39 1.16 2.88
C ALA A 180 14.81 0.15 1.79
N ASN A 181 15.98 0.37 1.18
CA ASN A 181 16.54 -0.50 0.15
C ASN A 181 16.89 -1.89 0.70
N GLU A 182 17.61 -1.96 1.82
CA GLU A 182 17.96 -3.22 2.48
C GLU A 182 16.72 -4.01 2.90
N SER A 183 15.75 -3.33 3.51
CA SER A 183 14.50 -3.93 3.98
C SER A 183 13.73 -4.58 2.83
N TYR A 184 13.74 -3.97 1.65
CA TYR A 184 13.10 -4.57 0.50
C TYR A 184 13.94 -5.64 -0.18
N VAL A 185 15.27 -5.51 -0.29
CA VAL A 185 16.10 -6.59 -0.86
C VAL A 185 15.84 -7.89 -0.09
N GLN A 186 15.67 -7.79 1.23
CA GLN A 186 15.27 -8.92 2.06
C GLN A 186 13.91 -9.51 1.69
N THR A 187 12.99 -8.77 1.07
CA THR A 187 11.69 -9.32 0.61
C THR A 187 11.82 -10.33 -0.53
N GLY A 188 13.01 -10.44 -1.14
CA GLY A 188 13.22 -11.24 -2.35
C GLY A 188 12.52 -10.66 -3.58
N GLY A 189 12.14 -9.38 -3.52
CA GLY A 189 11.08 -8.81 -4.35
C GLY A 189 9.74 -9.32 -3.83
N LEU A 190 8.91 -8.44 -3.28
CA LEU A 190 7.58 -8.80 -2.78
C LEU A 190 6.88 -9.73 -3.78
N ALA A 191 6.63 -10.98 -3.40
CA ALA A 191 5.93 -11.94 -4.25
C ALA A 191 4.64 -11.28 -4.79
N HIS A 192 4.30 -11.49 -6.06
CA HIS A 192 3.25 -10.73 -6.79
C HIS A 192 1.91 -10.55 -6.04
N GLY A 193 1.56 -11.43 -5.10
CA GLY A 193 0.35 -11.30 -4.29
C GLY A 193 0.39 -10.18 -3.24
N GLU A 194 1.57 -9.78 -2.78
CA GLU A 194 1.78 -8.94 -1.59
C GLU A 194 2.51 -7.61 -1.91
N GLY A 195 2.95 -7.41 -3.17
CA GLY A 195 3.57 -6.17 -3.66
C GLY A 195 2.71 -4.90 -3.56
N TRP A 196 1.40 -5.05 -3.37
CA TRP A 196 0.42 -3.97 -3.36
C TRP A 196 0.63 -2.94 -2.25
N ILE A 197 1.34 -3.29 -1.16
CA ILE A 197 1.55 -2.36 -0.05
C ILE A 197 2.50 -1.24 -0.49
N SER A 198 3.58 -1.58 -1.22
CA SER A 198 4.54 -0.61 -1.78
C SER A 198 3.93 0.31 -2.86
N ASP A 199 2.87 -0.14 -3.55
CA ASP A 199 2.21 0.65 -4.59
C ASP A 199 1.56 1.91 -4.03
N VAL A 200 1.12 1.91 -2.76
CA VAL A 200 0.46 3.08 -2.15
C VAL A 200 1.44 4.25 -2.05
N VAL A 201 2.63 4.01 -1.49
CA VAL A 201 3.67 5.05 -1.37
C VAL A 201 4.08 5.56 -2.75
N LYS A 202 4.29 4.65 -3.71
CA LYS A 202 4.60 5.01 -5.11
C LYS A 202 3.50 5.87 -5.74
N MET A 203 2.23 5.50 -5.57
CA MET A 203 1.09 6.24 -6.13
C MET A 203 0.94 7.63 -5.50
N ASP A 204 1.12 7.75 -4.18
CA ASP A 204 1.01 9.03 -3.50
C ASP A 204 2.16 9.98 -3.90
N VAL A 205 3.40 9.49 -3.94
CA VAL A 205 4.56 10.29 -4.41
C VAL A 205 4.41 10.65 -5.90
N ALA A 206 3.97 9.73 -6.74
CA ALA A 206 3.71 10.01 -8.16
C ALA A 206 2.62 11.08 -8.35
N ARG A 207 1.58 11.07 -7.50
CA ARG A 207 0.55 12.11 -7.49
C ARG A 207 1.13 13.47 -7.09
N VAL A 208 1.99 13.53 -6.07
CA VAL A 208 2.67 14.77 -5.67
C VAL A 208 3.56 15.29 -6.79
N ARG A 209 4.36 14.43 -7.43
CA ARG A 209 5.19 14.80 -8.60
C ARG A 209 4.36 15.39 -9.73
N ALA A 210 3.24 14.76 -10.07
CA ALA A 210 2.39 15.18 -11.18
C ALA A 210 1.66 16.52 -10.90
N ASN A 211 1.28 16.77 -9.65
CA ASN A 211 0.48 17.92 -9.28
C ASN A 211 1.28 19.13 -8.78
N SER A 212 2.55 18.94 -8.41
CA SER A 212 3.39 20.04 -7.93
C SER A 212 3.87 20.92 -9.10
N SER A 213 3.89 22.24 -8.91
CA SER A 213 4.60 23.18 -9.77
C SER A 213 6.01 23.51 -9.27
N ASP A 214 6.32 23.21 -8.01
CA ASP A 214 7.62 23.47 -7.40
C ASP A 214 8.68 22.48 -7.95
N PRO A 215 9.75 22.97 -8.61
CA PRO A 215 10.79 22.11 -9.17
C PRO A 215 11.49 21.26 -8.11
N TRP A 216 11.64 21.75 -6.88
CA TRP A 216 12.31 21.02 -5.81
C TRP A 216 11.46 19.87 -5.27
N VAL A 217 10.14 20.08 -5.18
CA VAL A 217 9.20 19.01 -4.82
C VAL A 217 9.18 17.92 -5.90
N LYS A 218 9.27 18.30 -7.19
CA LYS A 218 9.39 17.33 -8.27
C LYS A 218 10.69 16.53 -8.18
N LEU A 219 11.82 17.21 -7.98
CA LEU A 219 13.13 16.58 -7.83
C LEU A 219 13.14 15.59 -6.64
N ARG A 220 12.65 16.02 -5.48
CA ARG A 220 12.51 15.16 -4.29
C ARG A 220 11.60 13.96 -4.56
N ALA A 221 10.45 14.16 -5.22
CA ALA A 221 9.55 13.07 -5.59
C ALA A 221 10.15 12.12 -6.63
N GLU A 222 10.93 12.62 -7.59
CA GLU A 222 11.66 11.82 -8.57
C GLU A 222 12.73 10.97 -7.91
N TRP A 223 13.48 11.54 -6.96
CA TRP A 223 14.42 10.79 -6.14
C TRP A 223 13.71 9.66 -5.38
N VAL A 224 12.59 9.95 -4.70
CA VAL A 224 11.83 8.92 -3.98
C VAL A 224 11.35 7.81 -4.92
N LEU A 225 10.77 8.17 -6.06
CA LEU A 225 10.29 7.19 -7.03
C LEU A 225 11.43 6.34 -7.60
N SER A 226 12.60 6.94 -7.83
CA SER A 226 13.76 6.24 -8.38
C SER A 226 14.28 5.15 -7.45
N ASP A 227 14.46 5.41 -6.13
CA ASP A 227 14.87 4.30 -5.26
C ASP A 227 13.71 3.31 -5.01
N LEU A 228 12.45 3.75 -4.86
CA LEU A 228 11.32 2.81 -4.71
C LEU A 228 11.16 1.86 -5.92
N GLN A 229 11.56 2.31 -7.11
CA GLN A 229 11.58 1.48 -8.32
C GLN A 229 12.80 0.59 -8.39
N TYR A 230 13.99 1.10 -8.06
CA TYR A 230 15.24 0.31 -8.05
C TYR A 230 15.13 -0.93 -7.16
N VAL A 231 14.50 -0.69 -6.02
CA VAL A 231 14.33 -1.65 -4.96
C VAL A 231 13.62 -2.91 -5.49
N GLY A 232 12.69 -2.80 -6.44
CA GLY A 232 12.03 -3.93 -7.11
C GLY A 232 12.83 -4.58 -8.22
N GLY A 233 13.47 -5.72 -7.93
CA GLY A 233 14.14 -6.60 -8.90
C GLY A 233 13.26 -7.20 -10.01
N ASP A 234 12.02 -6.74 -10.17
CA ASP A 234 11.17 -7.08 -11.29
C ASP A 234 11.13 -5.92 -12.30
N TYR A 235 12.03 -5.98 -13.27
CA TYR A 235 12.24 -4.99 -14.33
C TYR A 235 11.07 -4.88 -15.32
N SER A 236 9.99 -5.63 -15.13
CA SER A 236 9.06 -6.00 -16.20
C SER A 236 7.86 -5.07 -16.38
N HIS A 237 7.55 -4.15 -15.45
CA HIS A 237 6.20 -3.56 -15.43
C HIS A 237 6.03 -2.04 -15.46
N ARG A 238 7.08 -1.20 -15.49
CA ARG A 238 6.92 0.25 -15.71
C ARG A 238 8.00 0.83 -16.63
N MET A 239 7.59 1.37 -17.77
CA MET A 239 8.48 2.01 -18.77
C MET A 239 8.88 3.45 -18.41
N ASP A 240 8.34 4.00 -17.31
CA ASP A 240 8.58 5.35 -16.81
C ASP A 240 9.54 5.35 -15.60
N TRP A 241 10.70 4.72 -15.78
CA TRP A 241 11.78 4.71 -14.79
C TRP A 241 12.12 6.14 -14.35
N GLY A 242 11.91 6.41 -13.06
CA GLY A 242 12.46 7.57 -12.39
C GLY A 242 13.96 7.34 -12.27
N VAL A 243 14.74 8.26 -12.82
CA VAL A 243 16.18 8.24 -12.63
C VAL A 243 16.48 9.16 -11.46
N ILE A 244 17.46 8.78 -10.64
CA ILE A 244 17.88 9.65 -9.55
C ILE A 244 18.33 10.98 -10.17
N PRO A 245 17.80 12.12 -9.69
CA PRO A 245 18.16 13.42 -10.22
C PRO A 245 19.68 13.62 -10.18
N GLU A 246 20.24 14.19 -11.24
CA GLU A 246 21.68 14.38 -11.37
C GLU A 246 22.23 15.24 -10.22
N GLU A 247 21.46 16.22 -9.76
CA GLU A 247 21.79 17.09 -8.63
C GLU A 247 22.00 16.28 -7.35
N VAL A 248 21.15 15.27 -7.08
CA VAL A 248 21.28 14.39 -5.91
C VAL A 248 22.54 13.53 -6.02
N LEU A 249 22.85 13.03 -7.22
CA LEU A 249 24.07 12.26 -7.45
C LEU A 249 25.33 13.11 -7.26
N GLN A 250 25.38 14.31 -7.86
CA GLN A 250 26.50 15.22 -7.72
C GLN A 250 26.72 15.62 -6.26
N MET A 251 25.65 15.99 -5.55
CA MET A 251 25.71 16.29 -4.12
C MET A 251 26.23 15.10 -3.29
N SER A 252 25.75 13.89 -3.59
CA SER A 252 26.15 12.69 -2.85
C SER A 252 27.63 12.33 -3.08
N LEU A 253 28.10 12.40 -4.32
CA LEU A 253 29.48 12.10 -4.70
C LEU A 253 30.47 13.14 -4.14
N ALA A 254 30.07 14.40 -4.03
CA ALA A 254 30.89 15.47 -3.47
C ALA A 254 30.87 15.57 -1.94
N HIS A 255 30.08 14.74 -1.25
CA HIS A 255 29.85 14.86 0.20
C HIS A 255 31.07 14.43 1.03
N SER A 256 31.27 15.01 2.22
CA SER A 256 32.39 14.67 3.12
C SER A 256 32.20 13.31 3.82
N ASP A 257 30.95 12.93 4.08
CA ASP A 257 30.58 11.63 4.67
C ASP A 257 30.78 10.47 3.68
N THR A 258 31.50 9.44 4.12
CA THR A 258 31.80 8.23 3.33
C THR A 258 30.55 7.46 2.91
N ASN A 259 29.54 7.32 3.77
CA ASN A 259 28.32 6.57 3.46
C ASN A 259 27.48 7.27 2.39
N VAL A 260 27.47 8.61 2.41
CA VAL A 260 26.80 9.42 1.38
C VAL A 260 27.50 9.28 0.02
N ARG A 261 28.84 9.28 -0.01
CA ARG A 261 29.60 9.01 -1.23
C ARG A 261 29.39 7.60 -1.76
N LEU A 262 29.40 6.59 -0.89
CA LEU A 262 29.10 5.20 -1.26
C LEU A 262 27.71 5.08 -1.89
N TYR A 263 26.71 5.70 -1.28
CA TYR A 263 25.37 5.78 -1.84
C TYR A 263 25.40 6.38 -3.26
N GLY A 264 26.05 7.53 -3.43
CA GLY A 264 26.21 8.17 -4.73
C GLY A 264 26.80 7.22 -5.77
N VAL A 265 27.92 6.56 -5.47
CA VAL A 265 28.60 5.61 -6.37
C VAL A 265 27.70 4.44 -6.75
N ASP A 266 27.02 3.84 -5.76
CA ASP A 266 26.10 2.73 -6.01
C ASP A 266 24.99 3.13 -6.97
N ARG A 267 24.41 4.32 -6.76
CA ARG A 267 23.34 4.86 -7.60
C ARG A 267 23.80 5.19 -9.01
N VAL A 268 25.05 5.59 -9.22
CA VAL A 268 25.62 5.71 -10.57
C VAL A 268 25.73 4.36 -11.26
N GLY A 269 26.18 3.32 -10.55
CA GLY A 269 26.22 1.96 -11.10
C GLY A 269 24.84 1.47 -11.54
N VAL A 270 23.80 1.79 -10.78
CA VAL A 270 22.40 1.52 -11.15
C VAL A 270 21.98 2.30 -12.39
N ALA A 271 22.24 3.61 -12.43
CA ALA A 271 21.92 4.44 -13.58
C ALA A 271 22.61 3.96 -14.86
N ALA A 272 23.87 3.53 -14.76
CA ALA A 272 24.62 2.90 -15.85
C ALA A 272 23.94 1.61 -16.33
N ARG A 273 23.55 0.71 -15.42
CA ARG A 273 22.82 -0.51 -15.77
C ARG A 273 21.48 -0.21 -16.45
N LEU A 274 20.71 0.76 -15.94
CA LEU A 274 19.43 1.19 -16.53
C LEU A 274 19.62 1.74 -17.96
N LYS A 275 20.69 2.49 -18.21
CA LYS A 275 21.03 3.04 -19.54
C LYS A 275 21.24 1.94 -20.58
N LEU A 276 21.79 0.78 -20.20
CA LEU A 276 21.92 -0.37 -21.09
C LEU A 276 20.57 -1.01 -21.45
N MET A 277 19.67 -1.08 -20.46
CA MET A 277 18.34 -1.67 -20.68
C MET A 277 17.41 -0.71 -21.43
N THR A 278 17.61 0.60 -21.29
CA THR A 278 16.73 1.64 -21.84
C THR A 278 17.54 2.79 -22.48
N PRO A 279 18.13 2.59 -23.67
CA PRO A 279 19.12 3.50 -24.26
C PRO A 279 18.62 4.91 -24.63
N ARG A 280 17.35 5.24 -24.43
CA ARG A 280 16.72 6.49 -24.92
C ARG A 280 16.68 7.67 -23.96
N LYS A 281 17.03 7.55 -22.66
CA LYS A 281 16.63 8.59 -21.68
C LYS A 281 17.69 9.17 -20.76
N THR A 282 18.93 8.71 -20.75
CA THR A 282 19.88 9.13 -19.70
C THR A 282 21.27 9.41 -20.22
N GLN A 283 21.66 10.69 -20.16
CA GLN A 283 23.04 11.14 -20.27
C GLN A 283 23.42 11.74 -18.92
N PHE A 284 24.50 11.22 -18.31
CA PHE A 284 25.05 11.74 -17.04
C PHE A 284 26.56 11.96 -17.17
N PRO A 285 27.00 12.79 -18.14
CA PRO A 285 28.42 12.91 -18.44
C PRO A 285 29.24 13.41 -17.24
N GLN A 286 28.71 14.38 -16.48
CA GLN A 286 29.44 14.97 -15.34
C GLN A 286 29.59 13.98 -14.18
N VAL A 287 28.54 13.23 -13.89
CA VAL A 287 28.54 12.21 -12.83
C VAL A 287 29.50 11.06 -13.15
N GLY A 288 29.62 10.67 -14.42
CA GLY A 288 30.60 9.66 -14.86
C GLY A 288 32.04 10.09 -14.56
N ASP A 289 32.38 11.35 -14.82
CA ASP A 289 33.71 11.90 -14.53
C ASP A 289 34.01 11.95 -13.03
N LEU A 290 33.01 12.33 -12.20
CA LEU A 290 33.15 12.32 -10.74
C LEU A 290 33.45 10.90 -10.21
N VAL A 291 32.74 9.87 -10.70
CA VAL A 291 33.00 8.49 -10.26
C VAL A 291 34.38 8.01 -10.73
N ARG A 292 34.84 8.39 -11.93
CA ARG A 292 36.22 8.12 -12.39
C ARG A 292 37.27 8.80 -11.49
N GLN A 293 37.03 10.05 -11.10
CA GLN A 293 37.90 10.78 -10.18
C GLN A 293 37.95 10.09 -8.80
N MET A 294 36.80 9.66 -8.28
CA MET A 294 36.71 8.93 -7.01
C MET A 294 37.42 7.57 -7.08
N ALA A 295 37.26 6.83 -8.18
CA ALA A 295 37.97 5.57 -8.42
C ALA A 295 39.50 5.74 -8.42
N ALA A 296 40.00 6.91 -8.86
CA ALA A 296 41.42 7.24 -8.84
C ALA A 296 41.91 7.70 -7.47
N SER A 297 41.14 8.56 -6.79
CA SER A 297 41.68 9.43 -5.73
C SER A 297 40.81 9.60 -4.47
N ASP A 298 39.66 8.94 -4.33
CA ASP A 298 38.84 9.09 -3.11
C ASP A 298 39.64 8.69 -1.87
N PRO A 299 39.64 9.49 -0.78
CA PRO A 299 40.41 9.19 0.42
C PRO A 299 40.00 7.88 1.10
N ASP A 300 38.73 7.46 0.95
CA ASP A 300 38.23 6.22 1.51
C ASP A 300 38.47 5.04 0.55
N LEU A 301 39.09 3.98 1.05
CA LEU A 301 39.42 2.79 0.25
C LEU A 301 38.18 2.02 -0.20
N GLY A 302 37.11 2.00 0.59
CA GLY A 302 35.85 1.33 0.28
C GLY A 302 35.14 2.04 -0.88
N VAL A 303 35.03 3.37 -0.79
CA VAL A 303 34.48 4.21 -1.87
C VAL A 303 35.30 4.04 -3.15
N ARG A 304 36.62 4.11 -3.05
CA ARG A 304 37.53 3.98 -4.20
C ARG A 304 37.38 2.61 -4.88
N ARG A 305 37.35 1.52 -4.11
CA ARG A 305 37.14 0.16 -4.65
C ARG A 305 35.79 0.07 -5.36
N ARG A 306 34.72 0.54 -4.72
CA ARG A 306 33.38 0.46 -5.29
C ARG A 306 33.25 1.30 -6.57
N ALA A 307 33.85 2.49 -6.59
CA ALA A 307 33.89 3.35 -7.76
C ALA A 307 34.64 2.69 -8.93
N LYS A 308 35.76 1.99 -8.66
CA LYS A 308 36.46 1.20 -9.69
C LYS A 308 35.55 0.13 -10.30
N ASP A 309 34.80 -0.61 -9.48
CA ASP A 309 33.86 -1.62 -9.99
C ASP A 309 32.81 -1.01 -10.93
N VAL A 310 32.27 0.15 -10.56
CA VAL A 310 31.30 0.89 -11.38
C VAL A 310 31.93 1.40 -12.68
N VAL A 311 33.14 1.96 -12.62
CA VAL A 311 33.89 2.43 -13.81
C VAL A 311 34.18 1.27 -14.75
N SER A 312 34.69 0.15 -14.23
CA SER A 312 34.96 -1.05 -15.04
C SER A 312 33.68 -1.57 -15.71
N TYR A 313 32.54 -1.53 -15.02
CA TYR A 313 31.25 -1.85 -15.62
C TYR A 313 30.88 -0.87 -16.74
N MET A 314 30.99 0.44 -16.50
CA MET A 314 30.69 1.47 -17.51
C MET A 314 31.57 1.33 -18.76
N GLU A 315 32.88 1.10 -18.58
CA GLU A 315 33.83 0.90 -19.68
C GLU A 315 33.55 -0.37 -20.48
N ALA A 316 33.25 -1.48 -19.81
CA ALA A 316 32.92 -2.75 -20.46
C ALA A 316 31.72 -2.65 -21.41
N PHE A 317 30.79 -1.72 -21.14
CA PHE A 317 29.61 -1.48 -21.96
C PHE A 317 29.62 -0.15 -22.72
N ASN A 318 30.78 0.53 -22.82
CA ASN A 318 30.95 1.81 -23.51
C ASN A 318 29.95 2.90 -23.05
N ILE A 319 29.66 2.92 -21.75
CA ILE A 319 28.82 3.93 -21.11
C ILE A 319 29.69 5.14 -20.81
N LYS A 320 29.48 6.21 -21.59
CA LYS A 320 30.03 7.53 -21.31
C LYS A 320 29.41 8.11 -20.05
#